data_AF-A0A8C1B899-F1
#
_entry.id   AF-A0A8C1B899-F1
#
_cell.length_a   1.000
_cell.length_b   1.000
_cell.length_c   1.000
_cell.angle_alpha   90.00
_cell.angle_beta   90.00
_cell.angle_gamma   90.00
#
_symmetry.space_group_name_H-M   'P 1'
#
loop_
_entity.id
_entity.type
_entity.pdbx_description
1 polymer ?
#
loop_
_entity_poly.entity_id
_entity_poly.type
_entity_poly.pdbx_seq_one_letter_code
_entity_poly.pdbx_strand_id
1 'polypeptide(L)'
;MAKVQVLNVAVLDNPSPFGNPFQFEVTFECMEDLPEDLEWKIIYVGSAESEEHDQTLDSVLVGPVPAGRHMFVFQLQRNILASNPRVTRFHINWEGCAEKMEDSENVDPAPNAMLPPSCTPGKAPPLGLVPDNSMDCL
;
A
#
# COMPACT_ATOMS: atom_id res chain seq x y z
N MET A 1 7.59 -10.92 14.43
CA MET A 1 9.01 -10.88 14.04
C MET A 1 9.07 -10.40 12.60
N ALA A 2 10.12 -9.69 12.15
CA ALA A 2 10.16 -9.22 10.76
C ALA A 2 10.34 -10.41 9.82
N LYS A 3 9.47 -10.62 8.82
CA LYS A 3 9.54 -11.82 7.94
C LYS A 3 10.67 -11.76 6.91
N VAL A 4 11.10 -10.55 6.57
CA VAL A 4 12.17 -10.26 5.61
C VAL A 4 13.31 -9.53 6.29
N GLN A 5 14.54 -9.96 6.01
CA GLN A 5 15.75 -9.32 6.48
C GLN A 5 16.67 -8.97 5.31
N VAL A 6 17.00 -7.68 5.17
CA VAL A 6 18.04 -7.24 4.23
C VAL A 6 19.41 -7.67 4.77
N LEU A 7 20.12 -8.50 4.01
CA LEU A 7 21.44 -9.00 4.36
C LEU A 7 22.54 -8.03 3.90
N ASN A 8 22.46 -7.56 2.65
CA ASN A 8 23.47 -6.68 2.07
C ASN A 8 22.86 -5.76 1.01
N VAL A 9 23.45 -4.57 0.85
CA VAL A 9 23.21 -3.67 -0.28
C VAL A 9 24.57 -3.21 -0.78
N ALA A 10 24.98 -3.69 -1.95
CA ALA A 10 26.24 -3.33 -2.57
C ALA A 10 26.03 -2.33 -3.71
N VAL A 11 26.82 -1.27 -3.71
CA VAL A 11 26.89 -0.33 -4.83
C VAL A 11 27.90 -0.87 -5.83
N LEU A 12 27.41 -1.29 -6.99
CA LEU A 12 28.25 -1.78 -8.07
C LEU A 12 28.71 -0.61 -8.96
N ASP A 13 29.79 -0.82 -9.72
CA ASP A 13 30.33 0.16 -10.68
C ASP A 13 30.54 1.56 -10.07
N ASN A 14 31.24 1.65 -8.94
CA ASN A 14 31.56 2.90 -8.25
C ASN A 14 33.08 3.00 -7.96
N PRO A 15 33.79 4.04 -8.44
CA PRO A 15 33.29 5.19 -9.22
C PRO A 15 33.02 4.86 -10.69
N SER A 16 31.95 5.44 -11.25
CA SER A 16 31.59 5.32 -12.67
C SER A 16 31.39 6.67 -13.37
N PRO A 17 31.48 6.71 -14.71
CA PRO A 17 31.12 7.88 -15.52
C PRO A 17 29.69 8.36 -15.26
N PHE A 18 29.43 9.66 -15.45
CA PHE A 18 28.09 10.25 -15.22
C PHE A 18 26.99 9.63 -16.11
N GLY A 19 27.33 9.14 -17.30
CA GLY A 19 26.36 8.48 -18.18
C GLY A 19 25.97 7.06 -17.75
N ASN A 20 26.71 6.43 -16.83
CA ASN A 20 26.43 5.05 -16.41
C ASN A 20 25.31 5.02 -15.37
N PRO A 21 24.38 4.05 -15.46
CA PRO A 21 23.35 3.88 -14.44
C PRO A 21 23.95 3.50 -13.09
N PHE A 22 23.32 3.93 -12.00
CA PHE A 22 23.64 3.39 -10.67
C PHE A 22 23.14 1.95 -10.58
N GLN A 23 23.96 1.10 -9.98
CA GLN A 23 23.66 -0.31 -9.81
C GLN A 23 23.71 -0.67 -8.34
N PHE A 24 22.59 -1.14 -7.80
CA PHE A 24 22.50 -1.60 -6.41
C PHE A 24 22.14 -3.08 -6.40
N GLU A 25 23.05 -3.91 -5.91
CA GLU A 25 22.78 -5.31 -5.65
C GLU A 25 22.21 -5.45 -4.24
N VAL A 26 20.96 -5.88 -4.15
CA VAL A 26 20.27 -6.12 -2.89
C VAL A 26 20.23 -7.61 -2.65
N THR A 27 20.72 -8.03 -1.49
CA THR A 27 20.56 -9.40 -0.99
C THR A 27 19.68 -9.39 0.25
N PHE A 28 18.64 -10.21 0.27
CA PHE A 28 17.74 -10.34 1.41
C PHE A 28 17.40 -11.81 1.69
N GLU A 29 16.93 -12.08 2.89
CA GLU A 29 16.45 -13.38 3.32
C GLU A 29 14.99 -13.27 3.76
N CYS A 30 14.17 -14.18 3.26
CA CYS A 30 12.78 -14.35 3.64
C CYS A 30 12.68 -15.58 4.55
N MET A 31 12.14 -15.42 5.76
CA MET A 31 12.06 -16.53 6.72
C MET A 31 10.90 -17.49 6.45
N GLU A 32 9.85 -17.03 5.76
CA GLU A 32 8.69 -17.81 5.37
C GLU A 32 8.18 -17.39 3.99
N ASP A 33 7.31 -18.18 3.37
CA ASP A 33 6.72 -17.85 2.07
C ASP A 33 5.79 -16.64 2.20
N LEU A 34 6.03 -15.60 1.41
CA LEU A 34 5.16 -14.44 1.31
C LEU A 34 4.22 -14.60 0.10
N PRO A 35 2.89 -14.63 0.33
CA PRO A 35 1.91 -14.71 -0.76
C PRO A 35 1.76 -13.38 -1.49
N GLU A 36 2.08 -12.27 -0.83
CA GLU A 36 2.00 -10.91 -1.37
C GLU A 36 3.36 -10.44 -1.90
N ASP A 37 3.33 -9.46 -2.80
CA ASP A 37 4.53 -8.87 -3.38
C ASP A 37 5.20 -7.89 -2.40
N LEU A 38 6.53 -7.93 -2.36
CA LEU A 38 7.32 -6.89 -1.71
C LEU A 38 7.50 -5.72 -2.66
N GLU A 39 7.11 -4.52 -2.23
CA GLU A 39 7.44 -3.28 -2.94
C GLU A 39 8.79 -2.72 -2.49
N TRP A 40 9.72 -2.60 -3.42
CA TRP A 40 11.03 -2.01 -3.21
C TRP A 40 11.11 -0.65 -3.89
N LYS A 41 11.34 0.41 -3.11
CA LYS A 41 11.50 1.78 -3.61
C LYS A 41 12.91 2.29 -3.37
N ILE A 42 13.49 2.96 -4.37
CA ILE A 42 14.69 3.78 -4.18
C ILE A 42 14.26 5.23 -4.11
N ILE A 43 14.53 5.87 -2.98
CA ILE A 43 14.14 7.26 -2.73
C ILE A 43 15.42 8.10 -2.56
N TYR A 44 15.53 9.17 -3.34
CA TYR A 44 16.55 10.19 -3.16
C TYR A 44 16.02 11.31 -2.27
N VAL A 45 16.69 11.53 -1.15
CA VAL A 45 16.34 12.60 -0.21
C VAL A 45 16.84 13.92 -0.77
N GLY A 46 15.93 14.76 -1.27
CA GLY A 46 16.26 16.01 -1.94
C GLY A 46 16.62 17.15 -0.98
N SER A 47 16.09 17.10 0.24
CA SER A 47 16.36 18.05 1.32
C SER A 47 16.44 17.34 2.66
N ALA A 48 17.34 17.77 3.53
CA ALA A 48 17.37 17.28 4.91
C ALA A 48 16.24 17.85 5.78
N GLU A 49 15.54 18.88 5.28
CA GLU A 49 14.57 19.67 6.05
C GLU A 49 13.11 19.42 5.63
N SER A 50 12.88 18.83 4.44
CA SER A 50 11.52 18.61 3.90
C SER A 50 11.47 17.36 3.02
N GLU A 51 10.53 16.48 3.34
CA GLU A 51 10.21 15.27 2.57
C GLU A 51 9.52 15.58 1.23
N GLU A 52 9.01 16.81 1.03
CA GLU A 52 8.35 17.24 -0.22
C GLU A 52 9.32 17.25 -1.42
N HIS A 53 10.63 17.25 -1.13
CA HIS A 53 11.69 17.23 -2.12
C HIS A 53 12.24 15.83 -2.38
N ASP A 54 11.69 14.80 -1.71
CA ASP A 54 12.12 13.42 -1.89
C ASP A 54 11.61 12.88 -3.22
N GLN A 55 12.52 12.25 -3.96
CA GLN A 55 12.23 11.73 -5.30
C GLN A 55 12.24 10.21 -5.25
N THR A 56 11.10 9.59 -5.58
CA THR A 56 11.09 8.14 -5.85
C THR A 56 11.70 7.91 -7.22
N LEU A 57 12.87 7.27 -7.24
CA LEU A 57 13.65 7.05 -8.46
C LEU A 57 13.20 5.80 -9.22
N ASP A 58 12.81 4.76 -8.47
CA ASP A 58 12.28 3.51 -9.01
C ASP A 58 11.44 2.80 -7.95
N SER A 59 10.49 2.01 -8.40
CA SER A 59 9.63 1.15 -7.57
C SER A 59 9.42 -0.18 -8.28
N VAL A 60 9.79 -1.27 -7.63
CA VAL A 60 9.68 -2.63 -8.17
C VAL A 60 8.93 -3.51 -7.19
N LEU A 61 7.95 -4.24 -7.72
CA LEU A 61 7.26 -5.31 -7.00
C LEU A 61 7.99 -6.64 -7.21
N VAL A 62 8.25 -7.36 -6.13
CA VAL A 62 8.89 -8.68 -6.14
C VAL A 62 7.99 -9.64 -5.39
N GLY A 63 7.30 -10.52 -6.11
CA GLY A 63 6.57 -11.62 -5.51
C GLY A 63 5.86 -12.54 -6.50
N PRO A 64 5.25 -13.63 -6.00
CA PRO A 64 5.29 -14.10 -4.61
C PRO A 64 6.71 -14.53 -4.19
N VAL A 65 7.07 -14.34 -2.92
CA VAL A 65 8.46 -14.52 -2.44
C VAL A 65 8.57 -15.77 -1.57
N PRO A 66 9.16 -16.87 -2.06
CA PRO A 66 9.34 -18.06 -1.24
C PRO A 66 10.38 -17.84 -0.15
N ALA A 67 10.35 -18.66 0.90
CA ALA A 67 11.34 -18.67 1.95
C ALA A 67 12.74 -18.95 1.38
N GLY A 68 13.76 -18.31 1.95
CA GLY A 68 15.16 -18.45 1.56
C GLY A 68 15.83 -17.13 1.20
N ARG A 69 17.02 -17.25 0.62
CA ARG A 69 17.88 -16.10 0.28
C ARG A 69 17.69 -15.71 -1.18
N HIS A 70 17.49 -14.42 -1.38
CA HIS A 70 17.21 -13.81 -2.68
C HIS A 70 18.20 -12.69 -2.97
N MET A 71 18.42 -12.44 -4.26
CA MET A 71 19.30 -11.39 -4.73
C MET A 71 18.75 -10.81 -6.03
N PHE A 72 18.78 -9.48 -6.16
CA PHE A 72 18.44 -8.80 -7.39
C PHE A 72 19.24 -7.50 -7.52
N VAL A 73 19.29 -6.94 -8.73
CA VAL A 73 20.03 -5.71 -9.04
C VAL A 73 19.06 -4.64 -9.53
N PHE A 74 19.05 -3.50 -8.85
CA PHE A 74 18.43 -2.28 -9.36
C PHE A 74 19.38 -1.57 -10.33
N GLN A 75 18.86 -1.14 -11.47
CA GLN A 75 19.58 -0.30 -12.43
C GLN A 75 18.84 1.03 -12.59
N LEU A 76 19.40 2.09 -12.01
CA LEU A 76 18.80 3.42 -12.04
C LEU A 76 19.50 4.32 -13.03
N GLN A 77 18.73 5.06 -13.82
CA GLN A 77 19.29 6.16 -14.59
C GLN A 77 19.92 7.19 -13.64
N ARG A 78 21.17 7.56 -13.90
CA ARG A 78 21.96 8.41 -13.02
C ARG A 78 21.46 9.85 -13.05
N ASN A 79 20.50 10.17 -12.19
CA ASN A 79 20.09 11.55 -11.89
C ASN A 79 20.49 11.99 -10.46
N ILE A 80 21.31 11.18 -9.77
CA ILE A 80 21.70 11.38 -8.36
C ILE A 80 23.16 11.84 -8.27
N LEU A 81 23.44 12.82 -7.42
CA LEU A 81 24.80 13.32 -7.15
C LEU A 81 25.48 12.67 -5.93
N ALA A 82 24.80 11.77 -5.21
CA ALA A 82 25.31 11.15 -3.99
C ALA A 82 26.01 9.79 -4.24
N SER A 83 27.19 9.61 -3.64
CA SER A 83 28.03 8.40 -3.76
C SER A 83 27.90 7.40 -2.61
N ASN A 84 27.22 7.79 -1.51
CA ASN A 84 27.17 7.01 -0.27
C ASN A 84 25.71 6.79 0.16
N PRO A 85 25.06 5.71 -0.28
CA PRO A 85 23.70 5.40 0.15
C PRO A 85 23.67 5.10 1.64
N ARG A 86 22.61 5.54 2.33
CA ARG A 86 22.33 5.21 3.74
C ARG A 86 21.16 4.25 3.79
N VAL A 87 21.26 3.20 4.61
CA VAL A 87 20.20 2.22 4.82
C VAL A 87 19.64 2.36 6.23
N THR A 88 18.35 2.65 6.35
CA THR A 88 17.61 2.70 7.62
C THR A 88 16.61 1.54 7.65
N ARG A 89 16.51 0.83 8.77
CA ARG A 89 15.61 -0.32 8.93
C ARG A 89 14.52 0.01 9.93
N PHE A 90 13.27 -0.23 9.55
CA PHE A 90 12.10 -0.05 10.41
C PHE A 90 11.47 -1.41 10.71
N HIS A 91 10.95 -1.59 11.92
CA HIS A 91 10.12 -2.74 12.26
C HIS A 91 8.70 -2.47 11.77
N ILE A 92 8.18 -3.34 10.91
CA ILE A 92 6.80 -3.28 10.44
C ILE A 92 6.00 -4.47 10.97
N ASN A 93 4.68 -4.29 11.10
CA ASN A 93 3.79 -5.40 11.35
C ASN A 93 3.55 -6.16 10.04
N TRP A 94 3.91 -7.44 10.03
CA TRP A 94 3.77 -8.33 8.87
C TRP A 94 2.50 -9.17 8.93
N GLU A 95 1.80 -9.18 10.07
CA GLU A 95 0.53 -9.89 10.22
C GLU A 95 -0.59 -8.95 9.82
N GLY A 96 -1.18 -9.21 8.66
CA GLY A 96 -2.46 -8.63 8.29
C GLY A 96 -3.55 -9.21 9.20
N CYS A 97 -4.04 -8.43 10.16
CA CYS A 97 -5.48 -8.46 10.37
C CYS A 97 -6.09 -7.77 9.15
N ALA A 98 -6.26 -8.52 8.07
CA ALA A 98 -7.39 -8.25 7.21
C ALA A 98 -8.60 -8.44 8.14
N GLU A 99 -9.08 -7.36 8.75
CA GLU A 99 -10.47 -7.28 9.18
C GLU A 99 -11.25 -7.66 7.93
N LYS A 100 -11.68 -8.92 7.88
CA LYS A 100 -12.62 -9.38 6.87
C LYS A 100 -13.79 -8.42 7.04
N MET A 101 -14.02 -7.57 6.05
CA MET A 101 -15.32 -6.98 5.84
C MET A 101 -16.26 -8.19 5.81
N GLU A 102 -16.97 -8.43 6.91
CA GLU A 102 -18.07 -9.38 6.93
C GLU A 102 -19.04 -8.87 5.87
N ASP A 103 -19.08 -9.54 4.72
CA ASP A 103 -20.19 -9.45 3.81
C ASP A 103 -21.41 -9.86 4.63
N SER A 104 -22.18 -8.87 5.06
CA SER A 104 -23.48 -9.11 5.67
C SER A 104 -24.35 -9.70 4.57
N GLU A 105 -24.33 -11.03 4.43
CA GLU A 105 -25.30 -11.78 3.65
C GLU A 105 -26.69 -11.42 4.19
N ASN A 106 -27.37 -10.49 3.50
CA ASN A 106 -28.80 -10.28 3.66
C ASN A 106 -29.47 -11.54 3.12
N VAL A 107 -29.74 -12.50 4.01
CA VAL A 107 -30.59 -13.65 3.70
C VAL A 107 -32.03 -13.15 3.58
N ASP A 108 -32.50 -12.98 2.35
CA ASP A 108 -33.92 -12.79 2.03
C ASP A 108 -34.74 -14.02 2.50
N PRO A 109 -35.73 -13.90 3.39
CA PRO A 109 -36.67 -14.97 3.63
C PRO A 109 -37.83 -14.86 2.63
N ALA A 110 -37.82 -15.69 1.60
CA ALA A 110 -39.01 -15.94 0.76
C ALA A 110 -39.58 -17.34 1.03
N PRO A 111 -40.80 -17.65 0.56
CA PRO A 111 -42.08 -17.06 0.94
C PRO A 111 -43.00 -18.17 1.52
N ASN A 112 -43.85 -17.87 2.50
CA ASN A 112 -44.95 -18.78 2.85
C ASN A 112 -46.28 -18.03 2.84
N ALA A 113 -47.12 -18.41 1.88
CA ALA A 113 -48.47 -17.92 1.68
C ALA A 113 -49.44 -18.57 2.67
N MET A 114 -50.34 -17.80 3.28
CA MET A 114 -51.77 -18.09 3.51
C MET A 114 -52.45 -16.84 4.13
N LEU A 115 -53.67 -16.53 3.66
CA LEU A 115 -54.44 -15.27 3.86
C LEU A 115 -55.32 -15.26 5.16
N PRO A 116 -56.31 -14.36 5.36
CA PRO A 116 -56.32 -13.27 6.36
C PRO A 116 -57.45 -13.42 7.42
N PRO A 117 -57.71 -12.43 8.32
CA PRO A 117 -58.83 -11.51 8.02
C PRO A 117 -58.75 -10.06 8.58
N SER A 118 -59.26 -9.14 7.75
CA SER A 118 -60.17 -8.00 8.05
C SER A 118 -59.80 -6.81 8.96
N CYS A 119 -59.96 -5.62 8.35
CA CYS A 119 -60.61 -4.37 8.83
C CYS A 119 -59.77 -3.07 8.81
N THR A 120 -60.36 -2.06 8.15
CA THR A 120 -59.90 -0.78 7.58
C THR A 120 -59.93 0.44 8.57
N PRO A 121 -59.87 1.72 8.13
CA PRO A 121 -58.77 2.53 7.56
C PRO A 121 -58.56 3.88 8.32
N GLY A 122 -57.45 4.60 8.13
CA GLY A 122 -57.29 5.92 8.79
C GLY A 122 -56.17 6.84 8.30
N LYS A 123 -56.40 7.51 7.15
CA LYS A 123 -56.08 8.93 6.85
C LYS A 123 -54.64 9.46 7.06
N ALA A 124 -53.93 9.72 5.96
CA ALA A 124 -52.73 10.55 5.88
C ALA A 124 -53.04 12.07 5.85
N PRO A 125 -52.12 12.94 6.31
CA PRO A 125 -51.78 14.17 5.58
C PRO A 125 -50.24 14.51 5.65
N PRO A 126 -49.71 15.59 5.04
CA PRO A 126 -48.79 15.48 3.91
C PRO A 126 -47.36 16.01 4.16
N LEU A 127 -46.48 15.71 3.19
CA LEU A 127 -45.09 16.14 3.04
C LEU A 127 -44.91 17.67 3.09
N GLY A 128 -43.90 18.11 3.85
CA GLY A 128 -43.42 19.49 3.90
C GLY A 128 -41.90 19.59 3.80
N LEU A 129 -41.44 20.10 2.65
CA LEU A 129 -40.37 21.09 2.42
C LEU A 129 -39.04 20.98 3.20
N VAL A 130 -37.98 20.65 2.46
CA VAL A 130 -36.57 20.90 2.77
C VAL A 130 -36.25 22.40 2.74
N PRO A 131 -35.39 22.91 3.65
CA PRO A 131 -34.64 24.13 3.43
C PRO A 131 -33.19 23.83 2.98
N ASP A 132 -32.82 24.57 1.95
CA ASP A 132 -31.49 24.79 1.38
C ASP A 132 -30.58 25.50 2.40
N ASN A 133 -29.39 24.97 2.68
CA ASN A 133 -28.37 25.65 3.48
C ASN A 133 -27.26 26.18 2.57
N SER A 134 -27.41 27.45 2.20
CA SER A 134 -26.36 28.33 1.66
C SER A 134 -25.27 28.57 2.72
N MET A 135 -24.01 28.50 2.29
CA MET A 135 -22.84 28.92 3.07
C MET A 135 -22.36 30.26 2.49
N ASP A 136 -22.81 31.36 3.09
CA ASP A 136 -22.38 32.71 2.72
C ASP A 136 -21.02 33.04 3.34
N CYS A 137 -20.07 33.47 2.50
CA CYS A 137 -18.75 33.94 2.90
C CYS A 137 -18.79 35.41 3.33
N LEU A 138 -18.24 35.71 4.50
CA LEU A 138 -17.65 37.01 4.86
C LEU A 138 -16.36 36.78 5.65
#